data_AF-F8L8R3-F1
#
_entry.id   AF-F8L8R3-F1
#
_cell.length_a   1.000
_cell.length_b   1.000
_cell.length_c   1.000
_cell.angle_alpha   90.00
_cell.angle_beta   90.00
_cell.angle_gamma   90.00
#
_symmetry.space_group_name_H-M   'P 1'
#
loop_
_entity.id
_entity.type
_entity.pdbx_description
1 polymer ?
#
loop_
_entity_poly.entity_id
_entity_poly.type
_entity_poly.pdbx_seq_one_letter_code
_entity_poly.pdbx_strand_id
1 'polypeptide(L)'
;MSARTKKRPIRKKPNLKNKQSSRKNVAWREAAKSELKKHSEPGQMLRGCRHKERLTQNELAIALEMSQHHISEMENGKRSIGKVIAKRFAAFFNIDYRVFL
;
A
#
# COMPACT_ATOMS: atom_id res chain seq x y z
N MET A 1 -8.14 48.03 -29.35
CA MET A 1 -8.70 46.87 -30.08
C MET A 1 -7.62 46.39 -31.04
N SER A 2 -7.14 45.15 -31.14
CA SER A 2 -7.75 43.84 -30.98
C SER A 2 -6.64 42.81 -30.73
N ALA A 3 -6.80 41.89 -29.76
CA ALA A 3 -5.79 40.88 -29.45
C ALA A 3 -5.86 39.71 -30.45
N ARG A 4 -4.78 39.48 -31.19
CA ARG A 4 -4.65 38.40 -32.18
C ARG A 4 -4.47 37.04 -31.48
N THR A 5 -5.57 36.34 -31.22
CA THR A 5 -5.55 34.99 -30.63
C THR A 5 -4.96 33.97 -31.61
N LYS A 6 -3.70 33.55 -31.42
CA LYS A 6 -3.15 32.36 -32.11
C LYS A 6 -3.80 31.10 -31.52
N LYS A 7 -4.73 30.47 -32.25
CA LYS A 7 -5.23 29.13 -31.91
C LYS A 7 -4.04 28.15 -31.89
N ARG A 8 -3.80 27.49 -30.75
CA ARG A 8 -2.80 26.43 -30.62
C ARG A 8 -3.25 25.21 -31.45
N PRO A 9 -2.36 24.55 -32.21
CA PRO A 9 -2.75 23.38 -32.99
C PRO A 9 -3.10 22.21 -32.07
N ILE A 10 -4.24 21.57 -32.33
CA ILE A 10 -4.69 20.37 -31.61
C ILE A 10 -3.76 19.22 -32.01
N ARG A 11 -2.97 18.71 -31.06
CA ARG A 11 -2.18 17.48 -31.26
C ARG A 11 -3.15 16.31 -31.47
N LYS A 12 -3.05 15.63 -32.62
CA LYS A 12 -3.79 14.38 -32.89
C LYS A 12 -3.40 13.35 -31.81
N LYS A 13 -4.39 12.82 -31.09
CA LYS A 13 -4.17 11.76 -30.11
C LYS A 13 -3.60 10.53 -30.82
N PRO A 14 -2.52 9.91 -30.31
CA PRO A 14 -2.01 8.68 -30.91
C PRO A 14 -3.08 7.59 -30.82
N ASN A 15 -3.24 6.85 -31.92
CA ASN A 15 -4.20 5.75 -32.03
C ASN A 15 -3.74 4.61 -31.12
N LEU A 16 -4.40 4.47 -29.96
CA LEU A 16 -4.16 3.41 -28.98
C LEU A 16 -4.68 2.09 -29.57
N LYS A 17 -3.87 1.46 -30.42
CA LYS A 17 -4.11 0.09 -30.85
C LYS A 17 -4.13 -0.80 -29.62
N ASN A 18 -5.31 -1.40 -29.39
CA ASN A 18 -5.60 -2.38 -28.35
C ASN A 18 -4.59 -3.54 -28.46
N LYS A 19 -3.55 -3.50 -27.63
CA LYS A 19 -2.65 -4.62 -27.40
C LYS A 19 -3.24 -5.38 -26.22
N GLN A 20 -4.15 -6.31 -26.49
CA GLN A 20 -4.50 -7.35 -25.53
C GLN A 20 -3.25 -8.22 -25.30
N SER A 21 -2.36 -7.70 -24.47
CA SER A 21 -1.27 -8.46 -23.86
C SER A 21 -1.93 -9.57 -23.06
N SER A 22 -1.61 -10.83 -23.36
CA SER A 22 -2.05 -11.99 -22.60
C SER A 22 -1.74 -11.77 -21.12
N ARG A 23 -2.74 -11.37 -20.33
CA ARG A 23 -2.57 -11.08 -18.90
C ARG A 23 -2.31 -12.40 -18.22
N LYS A 24 -1.03 -12.69 -17.94
CA LYS A 24 -0.64 -13.82 -17.10
C LYS A 24 -1.24 -13.55 -15.72
N ASN A 25 -2.13 -14.43 -15.27
CA ASN A 25 -2.70 -14.37 -13.93
C ASN A 25 -1.68 -14.97 -12.96
N VAL A 26 -1.11 -14.13 -12.09
CA VAL A 26 -0.07 -14.54 -11.15
C VAL A 26 -0.65 -14.50 -9.75
N ALA A 27 -0.44 -15.56 -8.96
CA ALA A 27 -0.80 -15.56 -7.55
C ALA A 27 -0.09 -14.40 -6.84
N TRP A 28 -0.83 -13.65 -6.02
CA TRP A 28 -0.31 -12.42 -5.42
C TRP A 28 0.97 -12.63 -4.60
N ARG A 29 1.15 -13.79 -3.97
CA ARG A 29 2.38 -14.13 -3.23
C ARG A 29 3.61 -14.21 -4.13
N GLU A 30 3.47 -14.77 -5.33
CA GLU A 30 4.58 -14.80 -6.29
C GLU A 30 4.87 -13.40 -6.83
N ALA A 31 3.83 -12.58 -7.04
CA ALA A 31 4.02 -11.18 -7.41
C ALA A 31 4.72 -10.36 -6.30
N ALA A 32 4.46 -10.67 -5.03
CA ALA A 32 5.03 -10.00 -3.86
C ALA A 32 6.33 -10.65 -3.34
N LYS A 33 6.84 -11.70 -3.99
CA LYS A 33 7.93 -12.54 -3.49
C LYS A 33 9.20 -11.78 -3.13
N SER A 34 9.59 -10.80 -3.95
CA SER A 34 10.77 -9.96 -3.68
C SER A 34 10.62 -9.12 -2.42
N GLU A 35 9.41 -8.67 -2.13
CA GLU A 35 9.09 -7.86 -0.97
C GLU A 35 8.95 -8.72 0.29
N LEU A 36 8.29 -9.87 0.19
CA LEU A 36 8.20 -10.85 1.28
C LEU A 36 9.56 -11.45 1.66
N LYS A 37 10.54 -11.43 0.75
CA LYS A 37 11.92 -11.82 1.06
C LYS A 37 12.65 -10.76 1.90
N LYS A 38 12.31 -9.47 1.72
CA LYS A 38 12.93 -8.35 2.43
C LYS A 38 12.25 -8.04 3.76
N HIS A 39 10.93 -8.24 3.82
CA HIS A 39 10.08 -7.86 4.93
C HIS A 39 9.15 -9.01 5.29
N SER A 40 8.76 -9.10 6.56
CA SER A 40 7.82 -10.13 7.02
C SER A 40 6.44 -9.99 6.36
N GLU A 41 5.76 -11.10 6.09
CA GLU A 41 4.38 -11.10 5.56
C GLU A 41 3.41 -10.30 6.45
N PRO A 42 3.42 -10.45 7.80
CA PRO A 42 2.62 -9.61 8.69
C PRO A 42 2.94 -8.11 8.59
N GLY A 43 4.21 -7.75 8.49
CA GLY A 43 4.65 -6.36 8.33
C GLY A 43 4.15 -5.75 7.01
N GLN A 44 4.19 -6.53 5.94
CA GLN A 44 3.66 -6.12 4.63
C GLN A 44 2.13 -5.99 4.66
N MET A 45 1.41 -6.84 5.41
CA MET A 45 -0.03 -6.70 5.60
C MET A 45 -0.39 -5.46 6.41
N LEU A 46 0.35 -5.17 7.49
CA LEU A 46 0.19 -3.93 8.25
C LEU A 46 0.39 -2.70 7.37
N ARG A 47 1.48 -2.69 6.59
CA ARG A 47 1.78 -1.62 5.63
C ARG A 47 0.66 -1.48 4.60
N GLY A 48 0.17 -2.59 4.04
CA GLY A 48 -0.93 -2.60 3.10
C GLY A 48 -2.21 -1.99 3.68
N CYS A 49 -2.61 -2.42 4.89
CA CYS A 49 -3.78 -1.88 5.60
C CYS A 49 -3.64 -0.38 5.85
N ARG A 50 -2.47 0.06 6.31
CA ARG A 50 -2.19 1.48 6.53
C ARG A 50 -2.35 2.32 5.25
N HIS A 51 -1.85 1.84 4.11
CA HIS A 51 -1.99 2.56 2.84
C HIS A 51 -3.43 2.56 2.31
N LYS A 52 -4.20 1.49 2.55
CA LYS A 52 -5.64 1.45 2.21
C LYS A 52 -6.39 2.55 2.94
N GLU A 53 -6.08 2.76 4.22
CA GLU A 53 -6.65 3.84 5.05
C GLU A 53 -5.96 5.20 4.85
N ARG A 54 -4.97 5.30 3.96
CA ARG A 54 -4.18 6.52 3.68
C ARG A 54 -3.51 7.14 4.90
N LEU A 55 -3.16 6.33 5.90
CA LEU A 55 -2.49 6.78 7.11
C LEU A 55 -0.98 6.81 6.94
N THR A 56 -0.30 7.74 7.60
CA THR A 56 1.14 7.71 7.86
C THR A 56 1.45 6.77 9.03
N GLN A 57 2.72 6.36 9.18
CA GLN A 57 3.13 5.55 10.34
C GLN A 57 2.89 6.28 11.66
N ASN A 58 3.04 7.62 11.67
CA ASN A 58 2.82 8.44 12.86
C ASN A 58 1.33 8.54 13.23
N GLU A 59 0.45 8.74 12.25
CA GLU A 59 -0.99 8.79 12.51
C GLU A 59 -1.52 7.45 13.05
N LEU A 60 -1.07 6.33 12.48
CA LEU A 60 -1.40 5.01 13.00
C LEU A 60 -0.87 4.81 14.43
N ALA A 61 0.34 5.27 14.70
CA ALA A 61 0.97 5.19 16.00
C ALA A 61 0.19 5.99 17.06
N ILE A 62 -0.24 7.20 16.72
CA ILE A 62 -1.10 8.05 17.58
C ILE A 62 -2.44 7.37 17.84
N ALA A 63 -3.10 6.88 16.78
CA ALA A 63 -4.41 6.23 16.90
C ALA A 63 -4.39 4.97 17.78
N LEU A 64 -3.24 4.31 17.89
CA LEU A 64 -3.06 3.09 18.68
C LEU A 64 -2.17 3.30 19.91
N GLU A 65 -1.93 4.55 20.30
CA GLU A 65 -1.14 4.91 21.50
C GLU A 65 0.18 4.13 21.57
N MET A 66 0.92 4.10 20.46
CA MET A 66 2.21 3.43 20.37
C MET A 66 3.26 4.32 19.71
N SER A 67 4.54 3.94 19.85
CA SER A 67 5.61 4.67 19.18
C SER A 67 5.61 4.42 17.67
N GLN A 68 5.81 5.46 16.87
CA GLN A 68 6.01 5.34 15.42
C GLN A 68 7.19 4.42 15.08
N HIS A 69 8.22 4.37 15.93
CA HIS A 69 9.34 3.44 15.78
C HIS A 69 8.87 1.98 15.79
N HIS A 70 7.94 1.63 16.68
CA HIS A 70 7.38 0.28 16.76
C HIS A 70 6.63 -0.11 15.49
N ILE A 71 5.83 0.79 14.93
CA ILE A 71 5.14 0.58 13.64
C ILE A 71 6.18 0.35 12.53
N SER A 72 7.23 1.17 12.47
CA SER A 72 8.29 1.04 11.47
C SER A 72 9.03 -0.30 11.59
N GLU A 73 9.37 -0.73 12.80
CA GLU A 73 10.02 -2.03 13.02
C GLU A 73 9.12 -3.20 12.63
N MET A 74 7.82 -3.13 12.93
CA MET A 74 6.85 -4.15 12.53
C MET A 74 6.65 -4.21 11.02
N GLU A 75 6.49 -3.05 10.35
CA GLU A 75 6.36 -2.98 8.88
C GLU A 75 7.60 -3.55 8.17
N ASN A 76 8.79 -3.28 8.72
CA ASN A 76 10.04 -3.78 8.16
C ASN A 76 10.36 -5.23 8.55
N GLY A 77 9.58 -5.85 9.45
CA GLY A 77 9.81 -7.21 9.96
C GLY A 77 10.97 -7.33 10.95
N LYS A 78 11.51 -6.21 11.46
CA LYS A 78 12.53 -6.20 12.52
C LYS A 78 11.95 -6.62 13.88
N ARG A 79 10.68 -6.28 14.10
CA ARG A 79 9.90 -6.66 15.28
C ARG A 79 8.73 -7.54 14.85
N SER A 80 8.53 -8.66 15.54
CA SER A 80 7.38 -9.53 15.30
C SER A 80 6.09 -8.91 15.86
N ILE A 81 4.96 -9.20 15.20
CA ILE A 81 3.63 -8.78 15.67
C ILE A 81 3.05 -9.88 16.55
N GLY A 82 3.00 -9.64 17.86
CA GLY A 82 2.38 -10.57 18.81
C GLY A 82 0.85 -10.52 18.76
N LYS A 83 0.19 -11.57 19.26
CA LYS A 83 -1.28 -11.72 19.26
C LYS A 83 -2.05 -10.54 19.87
N VAL A 84 -1.51 -9.90 20.90
CA VAL A 84 -2.13 -8.73 21.55
C VAL A 84 -2.17 -7.53 20.59
N ILE A 85 -1.03 -7.21 19.97
CA ILE A 85 -0.92 -6.12 19.01
C ILE A 85 -1.72 -6.44 17.73
N ALA A 86 -1.67 -7.68 17.26
CA ALA A 86 -2.46 -8.15 16.13
C ALA A 86 -3.97 -7.91 16.33
N LYS A 87 -4.49 -8.17 17.54
CA LYS A 87 -5.89 -7.88 17.88
C LYS A 87 -6.22 -6.38 17.90
N ARG A 88 -5.29 -5.53 18.34
CA ARG A 88 -5.47 -4.06 18.31
C ARG A 88 -5.53 -3.55 16.87
N PHE A 89 -4.62 -4.02 16.01
CA PHE A 89 -4.66 -3.69 14.58
C PHE A 89 -5.94 -4.22 13.91
N ALA A 90 -6.34 -5.45 14.21
CA ALA A 90 -7.57 -6.06 13.71
C ALA A 90 -8.81 -5.22 14.06
N ALA A 91 -8.91 -4.76 15.31
CA ALA A 91 -10.01 -3.90 15.74
C ALA A 91 -10.00 -2.54 15.02
N PHE A 92 -8.82 -1.93 14.85
CA PHE A 92 -8.69 -0.65 14.18
C PHE A 92 -9.00 -0.71 12.67
N PHE A 93 -8.53 -1.75 11.98
CA PHE A 93 -8.76 -1.93 10.54
C PHE A 93 -10.04 -2.70 10.21
N ASN A 94 -10.77 -3.18 11.23
CA ASN A 94 -11.95 -4.03 11.09
C ASN A 94 -11.71 -5.28 10.22
N ILE A 95 -10.64 -6.04 10.53
CA ILE A 95 -10.27 -7.28 9.84
C ILE A 95 -9.90 -8.40 10.82
N ASP A 96 -9.68 -9.62 10.34
CA ASP A 96 -9.22 -10.74 11.19
C ASP A 96 -7.75 -10.55 11.62
N TYR A 97 -7.46 -10.77 12.92
CA TYR A 97 -6.12 -10.63 13.49
C TYR A 97 -5.10 -11.63 12.95
N ARG A 98 -5.55 -12.77 12.40
CA ARG A 98 -4.67 -13.81 11.84
C ARG A 98 -3.90 -13.33 10.61
N VAL A 99 -4.33 -12.25 9.98
CA VAL A 99 -3.63 -11.61 8.87
C VAL A 99 -2.28 -10.99 9.32
N PHE A 100 -2.12 -10.73 10.62
CA PHE A 100 -0.91 -10.16 11.21
C PHE A 100 -0.06 -11.19 11.98
N LEU A 101 -0.28 -12.50 11.78
CA LEU A 101 0.46 -13.58 12.45
C LEU A 101 1.24 -14.45 11.46
#